data_AF-A0A2V9S4C7-F1
#
_entry.id   AF-A0A2V9S4C7-F1
#
_cell.length_a   1.000
_cell.length_b   1.000
_cell.length_c   1.000
_cell.angle_alpha   90.00
_cell.angle_beta   90.00
_cell.angle_gamma   90.00
#
_symmetry.space_group_name_H-M   'P 1'
#
loop_
_entity.id
_entity.type
_entity.pdbx_description
1 polymer ?
#
loop_
_entity_poly.entity_id
_entity_poly.type
_entity_poly.pdbx_seq_one_letter_code
_entity_poly.pdbx_strand_id
1 'polypeptide(L)'
;MKKLLFALYVASVAWFPLEAAESVSDASHIDVYVTPYYNSKGPSVTIGRFSSGLASAKKDEFLATITRMKKDWEQLTFPELYVAAIRLYDLGYRKEAVYWFYSAQYRGRQFGILLDQSKMGSIGSPGFELLQAQNAFFQLVGPYINGYAFGDMDGLVKVVERVQKEGRRIPDLQTTYPNVAFRSKSEWEPANTDLADGMGKLISTLKEKKDDIRRQRIQQGIEEKFSKLTNKELTGQ
;
A
#
# COMPACT_ATOMS: atom_id res chain seq x y z
N MET A 1 32.18 13.65 -20.36
CA MET A 1 31.80 13.40 -18.95
C MET A 1 30.40 13.94 -18.70
N LYS A 2 29.34 13.14 -18.92
CA LYS A 2 27.92 13.37 -18.54
C LYS A 2 27.05 12.24 -19.13
N LYS A 3 27.38 10.98 -18.83
CA LYS A 3 26.56 9.79 -19.15
C LYS A 3 26.81 8.67 -18.13
N LEU A 4 26.92 9.02 -16.85
CA LEU A 4 27.30 8.06 -15.80
C LEU A 4 26.51 8.24 -14.48
N LEU A 5 25.20 8.54 -14.56
CA LEU A 5 24.34 8.65 -13.37
C LEU A 5 22.94 8.01 -13.52
N PHE A 6 22.72 7.18 -14.54
CA PHE A 6 21.39 6.60 -14.82
C PHE A 6 21.33 5.07 -14.78
N ALA A 7 22.21 4.42 -14.03
CA ALA A 7 22.25 2.96 -13.93
C ALA A 7 22.46 2.47 -12.48
N LEU A 8 21.62 2.92 -11.55
CA LEU A 8 21.63 2.43 -10.16
C LEU A 8 20.22 2.16 -9.59
N TYR A 9 19.22 1.91 -10.44
CA TYR A 9 17.86 1.61 -9.97
C TYR A 9 17.21 0.38 -10.62
N VAL A 10 18.04 -0.59 -11.02
CA VAL A 10 17.58 -1.91 -11.44
C VAL A 10 18.45 -2.93 -10.72
N ALA A 11 17.82 -3.86 -10.00
CA ALA A 11 18.40 -5.01 -9.29
C ALA A 11 18.75 -4.88 -7.79
N SER A 12 17.89 -4.22 -7.01
CA SER A 12 17.58 -4.75 -5.67
C SER A 12 16.09 -5.11 -5.61
N VAL A 13 15.80 -6.34 -6.01
CA VAL A 13 14.53 -7.03 -5.69
C VAL A 13 14.55 -7.40 -4.18
N ALA A 14 14.93 -6.46 -3.32
CA ALA A 14 14.75 -6.59 -1.88
C ALA A 14 13.31 -6.19 -1.62
N TRP A 15 12.39 -7.08 -1.94
CA TRP A 15 10.98 -6.71 -1.92
C TRP A 15 10.51 -6.34 -0.52
N PHE A 16 11.06 -6.92 0.54
CA PHE A 16 10.77 -6.48 1.91
C PHE A 16 11.92 -6.90 2.84
N PRO A 17 12.57 -5.98 3.59
CA PRO A 17 13.32 -6.40 4.76
C PRO A 17 12.29 -6.79 5.83
N LEU A 18 12.08 -8.09 6.00
CA LEU A 18 11.31 -8.69 7.10
C LEU A 18 11.72 -8.08 8.46
N GLU A 19 13.00 -7.70 8.57
CA GLU A 19 13.65 -6.95 9.64
C GLU A 19 12.89 -5.70 10.09
N ALA A 20 12.20 -4.99 9.19
CA ALA A 20 11.46 -3.78 9.58
C ALA A 20 10.28 -4.09 10.53
N ALA A 21 9.65 -5.27 10.40
CA ALA A 21 8.56 -5.70 11.28
C ALA A 21 9.03 -6.05 12.70
N GLU A 22 10.33 -6.33 12.89
CA GLU A 22 10.92 -6.57 14.21
C GLU A 22 10.75 -5.34 15.12
N SER A 23 10.87 -4.14 14.55
CA SER A 23 10.81 -2.86 15.27
C SER A 23 9.41 -2.44 15.75
N VAL A 24 8.34 -3.14 15.33
CA VAL A 24 6.95 -2.80 15.68
C VAL A 24 6.67 -3.05 17.17
N SER A 25 6.35 -2.05 17.98
CA SER A 25 6.09 -2.25 19.41
C SER A 25 4.73 -2.90 19.70
N ASP A 26 3.66 -2.39 19.09
CA ASP A 26 2.31 -2.95 19.15
C ASP A 26 1.89 -3.44 17.76
N ALA A 27 1.81 -4.76 17.58
CA ALA A 27 1.39 -5.33 16.31
C ALA A 27 -0.11 -5.18 16.03
N SER A 28 -0.92 -4.81 17.02
CA SER A 28 -2.37 -4.72 16.87
C SER A 28 -2.84 -3.37 16.32
N HIS A 29 -2.02 -2.33 16.44
CA HIS A 29 -2.34 -0.94 16.08
C HIS A 29 -1.21 -0.29 15.25
N ILE A 30 -1.57 0.45 14.20
CA ILE A 30 -0.58 1.10 13.33
C ILE A 30 -0.33 2.54 13.79
N ASP A 31 0.74 2.73 14.57
CA ASP A 31 1.12 4.04 15.09
C ASP A 31 1.99 4.84 14.12
N VAL A 32 1.34 5.55 13.20
CA VAL A 32 2.02 6.31 12.14
C VAL A 32 1.44 7.71 11.93
N TYR A 33 2.28 8.58 11.38
CA TYR A 33 1.92 9.94 10.97
C TYR A 33 2.41 10.18 9.54
N VAL A 34 1.47 10.45 8.63
CA VAL A 34 1.75 10.75 7.21
C VAL A 34 1.02 12.03 6.85
N THR A 35 1.75 13.14 6.77
CA THR A 35 1.16 14.47 6.53
C THR A 35 0.79 14.65 5.05
N PRO A 36 -0.32 15.33 4.75
CA PRO A 36 -1.38 15.78 5.66
C PRO A 36 -2.46 14.72 5.95
N TYR A 37 -2.31 13.52 5.40
CA TYR A 37 -3.37 12.52 5.24
C TYR A 37 -3.82 11.81 6.52
N TYR A 38 -2.89 11.51 7.44
CA TYR A 38 -3.19 10.62 8.57
C TYR A 38 -2.33 10.88 9.82
N ASN A 39 -2.95 10.83 11.00
CA ASN A 39 -2.29 10.83 12.32
C ASN A 39 -2.97 9.85 13.27
N SER A 40 -2.28 8.81 13.75
CA SER A 40 -2.87 7.80 14.66
C SER A 40 -3.18 8.33 16.07
N LYS A 41 -2.38 9.26 16.61
CA LYS A 41 -2.46 9.71 18.02
C LYS A 41 -3.78 10.39 18.39
N GLY A 42 -4.41 11.02 17.42
CA GLY A 42 -5.79 11.47 17.49
C GLY A 42 -6.30 11.32 16.06
N PRO A 43 -7.05 10.25 15.73
CA PRO A 43 -7.25 9.80 14.36
C PRO A 43 -7.77 10.95 13.50
N SER A 44 -6.82 11.60 12.83
CA SER A 44 -7.04 12.73 11.96
C SER A 44 -6.85 12.21 10.57
N VAL A 45 -7.90 12.30 9.78
CA VAL A 45 -7.94 11.80 8.42
C VAL A 45 -8.23 12.98 7.50
N THR A 46 -7.34 13.24 6.55
CA THR A 46 -7.46 14.34 5.59
C THR A 46 -7.27 13.81 4.17
N ILE A 47 -8.27 13.09 3.68
CA ILE A 47 -8.27 12.42 2.36
C ILE A 47 -9.53 12.77 1.54
N GLY A 48 -10.18 13.89 1.85
CA GLY A 48 -11.38 14.35 1.13
C GLY A 48 -12.67 13.69 1.61
N ARG A 49 -13.54 13.26 0.69
CA ARG A 49 -14.96 12.93 0.97
C ARG A 49 -15.21 11.74 1.89
N PHE A 50 -14.20 10.90 2.12
CA PHE A 50 -14.31 9.75 3.03
C PHE A 50 -13.71 10.02 4.42
N SER A 51 -13.14 11.20 4.65
CA SER A 51 -12.38 11.53 5.86
C SER A 51 -13.15 11.29 7.15
N SER A 52 -14.35 11.86 7.27
CA SER A 52 -15.18 11.71 8.48
C SER A 52 -15.58 10.26 8.76
N GLY A 53 -15.89 9.51 7.70
CA GLY A 53 -16.26 8.10 7.81
C GLY A 53 -15.11 7.20 8.24
N LEU A 54 -13.90 7.43 7.71
CA LEU A 54 -12.69 6.69 8.10
C LEU A 54 -12.19 7.07 9.51
N ALA A 55 -12.42 8.31 9.93
CA ALA A 55 -12.11 8.77 11.29
C ALA A 55 -13.14 8.33 12.33
N SER A 56 -14.34 7.88 11.91
CA SER A 56 -15.42 7.54 12.84
C SER A 56 -15.04 6.38 13.76
N ALA A 57 -15.32 6.55 15.05
CA ALA A 57 -15.24 5.48 16.06
C ALA A 57 -16.48 4.56 16.01
N LYS A 58 -17.56 4.98 15.35
CA LYS A 58 -18.78 4.17 15.22
C LYS A 58 -18.61 3.17 14.09
N LYS A 59 -18.67 1.89 14.46
CA LYS A 59 -18.49 0.76 13.55
C LYS A 59 -19.35 0.86 12.28
N ASP A 60 -20.63 1.17 12.41
CA ASP A 60 -21.55 1.17 11.27
C ASP A 60 -21.26 2.31 10.28
N GLU A 61 -20.89 3.50 10.77
CA GLU A 61 -20.49 4.64 9.93
C GLU A 61 -19.18 4.34 9.17
N PHE A 62 -18.22 3.71 9.86
CA PHE A 62 -16.97 3.26 9.27
C PHE A 62 -17.22 2.22 8.16
N LEU A 63 -17.98 1.16 8.47
CA LEU A 63 -18.28 0.10 7.50
C LEU A 63 -19.10 0.61 6.31
N ALA A 64 -20.07 1.50 6.53
CA ALA A 64 -20.79 2.15 5.43
C ALA A 64 -19.84 2.97 4.53
N THR A 65 -18.82 3.58 5.11
CA THR A 65 -17.78 4.30 4.36
C THR A 65 -16.91 3.36 3.55
N ILE A 66 -16.45 2.25 4.12
CA ILE A 66 -15.72 1.20 3.39
C ILE A 66 -16.56 0.67 2.22
N THR A 67 -17.85 0.42 2.42
CA THR A 67 -18.76 -0.02 1.35
C THR A 67 -18.88 1.01 0.22
N ARG A 68 -18.98 2.30 0.54
CA ARG A 68 -18.99 3.36 -0.49
C ARG A 68 -17.66 3.45 -1.23
N MET A 69 -16.54 3.37 -0.52
CA MET A 69 -15.21 3.36 -1.13
C MET A 69 -15.03 2.17 -2.08
N LYS A 70 -15.53 0.97 -1.73
CA LYS A 70 -15.52 -0.19 -2.64
C LYS A 70 -16.34 0.04 -3.91
N LYS A 71 -17.48 0.73 -3.82
CA LYS A 71 -18.27 1.11 -5.01
C LYS A 71 -17.52 2.10 -5.90
N ASP A 72 -16.76 3.00 -5.28
CA ASP A 72 -15.94 4.01 -5.94
C ASP A 72 -14.51 3.53 -6.23
N TRP A 73 -14.24 2.21 -6.18
CA TRP A 73 -12.89 1.66 -6.11
C TRP A 73 -11.92 2.28 -7.10
N GLU A 74 -12.36 2.47 -8.34
CA GLU A 74 -11.54 2.95 -9.46
C GLU A 74 -11.20 4.44 -9.43
N GLN A 75 -11.96 5.21 -8.65
CA GLN A 75 -11.76 6.64 -8.48
C GLN A 75 -10.96 6.97 -7.22
N LEU A 76 -10.66 5.96 -6.38
CA LEU A 76 -9.88 6.17 -5.17
C LEU A 76 -8.41 6.46 -5.49
N THR A 77 -7.88 7.48 -4.84
CA THR A 77 -6.46 7.79 -4.78
C THR A 77 -5.72 6.77 -3.90
N PHE A 78 -4.40 6.64 -4.08
CA PHE A 78 -3.61 5.75 -3.21
C PHE A 78 -3.61 6.20 -1.73
N PRO A 79 -3.61 7.50 -1.35
CA PRO A 79 -3.73 7.89 0.06
C PRO A 79 -5.06 7.45 0.68
N GLU A 80 -6.18 7.55 -0.04
CA GLU A 80 -7.48 7.06 0.44
C GLU A 80 -7.43 5.56 0.74
N LEU A 81 -6.82 4.77 -0.15
CA LEU A 81 -6.66 3.33 0.05
C LEU A 81 -5.73 3.01 1.23
N TYR A 82 -4.61 3.72 1.38
CA TYR A 82 -3.70 3.51 2.51
C TYR A 82 -4.37 3.82 3.84
N VAL A 83 -5.09 4.95 3.94
CA VAL A 83 -5.80 5.29 5.19
C VAL A 83 -6.89 4.27 5.49
N ALA A 84 -7.65 3.83 4.50
CA ALA A 84 -8.63 2.76 4.71
C ALA A 84 -7.97 1.45 5.17
N ALA A 85 -6.81 1.07 4.60
CA ALA A 85 -6.05 -0.09 5.04
C ALA A 85 -5.62 0.01 6.50
N ILE A 86 -5.08 1.17 6.92
CA ILE A 86 -4.70 1.43 8.31
C ILE A 86 -5.91 1.26 9.24
N ARG A 87 -7.03 1.93 8.93
CA ARG A 87 -8.23 1.89 9.77
C ARG A 87 -8.87 0.50 9.83
N LEU A 88 -8.90 -0.22 8.71
CA LEU A 88 -9.35 -1.62 8.67
C LEU A 88 -8.49 -2.49 9.60
N TYR A 89 -7.17 -2.29 9.57
CA TYR A 89 -6.23 -3.05 10.40
C TYR A 89 -6.45 -2.79 11.90
N ASP A 90 -6.48 -1.52 12.30
CA ASP A 90 -6.71 -1.08 13.69
C ASP A 90 -8.02 -1.62 14.25
N LEU A 91 -9.06 -1.66 13.42
CA LEU A 91 -10.38 -2.14 13.82
C LEU A 91 -10.52 -3.68 13.78
N GLY A 92 -9.47 -4.38 13.36
CA GLY A 92 -9.36 -5.84 13.38
C GLY A 92 -9.80 -6.55 12.08
N TYR A 93 -10.11 -5.82 11.02
CA TYR A 93 -10.42 -6.36 9.68
C TYR A 93 -9.13 -6.61 8.88
N ARG A 94 -8.16 -7.31 9.49
CA ARG A 94 -6.77 -7.35 9.05
C ARG A 94 -6.58 -8.02 7.70
N LYS A 95 -7.31 -9.10 7.38
CA LYS A 95 -7.25 -9.74 6.05
C LYS A 95 -7.70 -8.79 4.94
N GLU A 96 -8.77 -8.03 5.20
CA GLU A 96 -9.21 -6.99 4.27
C GLU A 96 -8.15 -5.87 4.18
N ALA A 97 -7.61 -5.42 5.30
CA ALA A 97 -6.56 -4.40 5.32
C ALA A 97 -5.34 -4.80 4.46
N VAL A 98 -4.97 -6.08 4.43
CA VAL A 98 -3.90 -6.59 3.53
C VAL A 98 -4.26 -6.33 2.07
N TYR A 99 -5.48 -6.67 1.63
CA TYR A 99 -5.92 -6.38 0.26
C TYR A 99 -5.84 -4.88 -0.05
N TRP A 100 -6.38 -4.03 0.82
CA TRP A 100 -6.37 -2.58 0.61
C TRP A 100 -4.95 -2.01 0.59
N PHE A 101 -4.07 -2.48 1.46
CA PHE A 101 -2.67 -2.04 1.50
C PHE A 101 -1.92 -2.41 0.21
N TYR A 102 -2.05 -3.64 -0.28
CA TYR A 102 -1.37 -4.05 -1.52
C TYR A 102 -1.96 -3.31 -2.74
N SER A 103 -3.27 -3.06 -2.77
CA SER A 103 -3.89 -2.21 -3.79
C SER A 103 -3.38 -0.76 -3.73
N ALA A 104 -3.29 -0.18 -2.53
CA ALA A 104 -2.73 1.16 -2.31
C ALA A 104 -1.28 1.24 -2.78
N GLN A 105 -0.47 0.24 -2.41
CA GLN A 105 0.93 0.15 -2.79
C GLN A 105 1.11 0.05 -4.31
N TYR A 106 0.28 -0.76 -4.97
CA TYR A 106 0.33 -0.85 -6.43
C TYR A 106 0.00 0.49 -7.07
N ARG A 107 -1.12 1.13 -6.68
CA ARG A 107 -1.53 2.43 -7.23
C ARG A 107 -0.52 3.54 -6.94
N GLY A 108 0.08 3.53 -5.76
CA GLY A 108 1.15 4.45 -5.40
C GLY A 108 2.39 4.27 -6.27
N ARG A 109 2.83 3.02 -6.51
CA ARG A 109 3.94 2.74 -7.42
C ARG A 109 3.59 3.07 -8.87
N GLN A 110 2.38 2.75 -9.34
CA GLN A 110 1.88 3.11 -10.66
C GLN A 110 1.88 4.64 -10.84
N PHE A 111 1.42 5.39 -9.84
CA PHE A 111 1.54 6.86 -9.82
C PHE A 111 3.00 7.29 -9.97
N GLY A 112 3.91 6.75 -9.16
CA GLY A 112 5.33 7.14 -9.17
C GLY A 112 6.05 6.86 -10.49
N ILE A 113 5.80 5.70 -11.12
CA ILE A 113 6.43 5.36 -12.40
C ILE A 113 5.83 6.13 -13.58
N LEU A 114 4.56 6.55 -13.50
CA LEU A 114 3.89 7.30 -14.56
C LEU A 114 4.00 8.82 -14.39
N LEU A 115 4.45 9.31 -13.24
CA LEU A 115 4.72 10.71 -12.97
C LEU A 115 5.79 11.26 -13.94
N ASP A 116 5.54 12.44 -14.51
CA ASP A 116 6.53 13.17 -15.31
C ASP A 116 7.51 13.85 -14.35
N GLN A 117 8.64 13.19 -14.10
CA GLN A 117 9.68 13.67 -13.19
C GLN A 117 10.25 15.04 -13.59
N SER A 118 10.21 15.41 -14.88
CA SER A 118 10.67 16.71 -15.35
C SER A 118 9.71 17.86 -14.99
N LYS A 119 8.45 17.52 -14.67
CA LYS A 119 7.37 18.47 -14.33
C LYS A 119 6.80 18.27 -12.93
N MET A 120 7.36 17.35 -12.15
CA MET A 120 6.91 17.03 -10.79
C MET A 120 6.99 18.26 -9.85
N GLY A 121 7.93 19.16 -10.10
CA GLY A 121 8.20 20.31 -9.24
C GLY A 121 9.07 19.95 -8.04
N SER A 122 8.91 20.70 -6.95
CA SER A 122 9.67 20.58 -5.71
C SER A 122 8.74 20.60 -4.50
N ILE A 123 9.27 20.80 -3.28
CA ILE A 123 8.47 20.89 -2.05
C ILE A 123 7.27 21.84 -2.25
N GLY A 124 6.09 21.38 -1.85
CA GLY A 124 4.80 22.06 -2.04
C GLY A 124 4.12 21.78 -3.38
N SER A 125 4.80 21.17 -4.35
CA SER A 125 4.20 20.81 -5.64
C SER A 125 3.40 19.50 -5.50
N PRO A 126 2.17 19.39 -6.05
CA PRO A 126 1.31 18.22 -5.83
C PRO A 126 1.96 16.88 -6.19
N GLY A 127 2.67 16.82 -7.32
CA GLY A 127 3.37 15.59 -7.76
C GLY A 127 4.47 15.16 -6.79
N PHE A 128 5.26 16.12 -6.31
CA PHE A 128 6.32 15.89 -5.34
C PHE A 128 5.75 15.39 -4.00
N GLU A 129 4.75 16.08 -3.45
CA GLU A 129 4.14 15.73 -2.16
C GLU A 129 3.48 14.34 -2.19
N LEU A 130 2.80 13.99 -3.28
CA LEU A 130 2.21 12.66 -3.45
C LEU A 130 3.28 11.57 -3.54
N LEU A 131 4.39 11.81 -4.25
CA LEU A 131 5.50 10.85 -4.32
C LEU A 131 6.14 10.64 -2.94
N GLN A 132 6.34 11.71 -2.16
CA GLN A 132 6.84 11.59 -0.79
C GLN A 132 5.85 10.83 0.11
N ALA A 133 4.56 11.14 0.00
CA ALA A 133 3.51 10.46 0.77
C ALA A 133 3.45 8.96 0.46
N GLN A 134 3.57 8.57 -0.82
CA GLN A 134 3.65 7.17 -1.23
C GLN A 134 4.80 6.43 -0.54
N ASN A 135 5.98 7.04 -0.51
CA ASN A 135 7.16 6.46 0.16
C ASN A 135 6.94 6.36 1.67
N ALA A 136 6.41 7.42 2.30
CA ALA A 136 6.13 7.46 3.73
C ALA A 136 5.09 6.40 4.13
N PHE A 137 3.97 6.29 3.42
CA PHE A 137 2.98 5.24 3.66
C PHE A 137 3.58 3.84 3.54
N PHE A 138 4.34 3.57 2.47
CA PHE A 138 4.96 2.27 2.28
C PHE A 138 5.92 1.91 3.43
N GLN A 139 6.78 2.84 3.82
CA GLN A 139 7.80 2.62 4.84
C GLN A 139 7.20 2.48 6.25
N LEU A 140 6.21 3.30 6.59
CA LEU A 140 5.66 3.36 7.94
C LEU A 140 4.58 2.31 8.18
N VAL A 141 3.72 2.05 7.18
CA VAL A 141 2.59 1.11 7.31
C VAL A 141 3.01 -0.32 6.99
N GLY A 142 3.95 -0.49 6.05
CA GLY A 142 4.41 -1.78 5.56
C GLY A 142 4.84 -2.77 6.66
N PRO A 143 5.64 -2.38 7.66
CA PRO A 143 6.07 -3.27 8.74
C PRO A 143 4.90 -3.98 9.46
N TYR A 144 3.81 -3.26 9.73
CA TYR A 144 2.64 -3.79 10.44
C TYR A 144 1.82 -4.74 9.55
N ILE A 145 1.47 -4.28 8.35
CA ILE A 145 0.64 -5.07 7.43
C ILE A 145 1.39 -6.31 6.96
N ASN A 146 2.66 -6.19 6.61
CA ASN A 146 3.47 -7.33 6.16
C ASN A 146 3.78 -8.27 7.33
N GLY A 147 4.04 -7.74 8.53
CA GLY A 147 4.22 -8.54 9.74
C GLY A 147 3.05 -9.51 9.96
N TYR A 148 1.82 -9.03 9.73
CA TYR A 148 0.61 -9.84 9.74
C TYR A 148 0.44 -10.73 8.50
N ALA A 149 0.51 -10.16 7.30
CA ALA A 149 0.17 -10.84 6.05
C ALA A 149 1.04 -12.08 5.79
N PHE A 150 2.32 -12.01 6.14
CA PHE A 150 3.27 -13.10 5.93
C PHE A 150 3.07 -14.27 6.91
N GLY A 151 2.20 -14.14 7.91
CA GLY A 151 1.72 -15.27 8.71
C GLY A 151 0.75 -16.19 7.95
N ASP A 152 0.10 -15.68 6.90
CA ASP A 152 -0.77 -16.42 5.98
C ASP A 152 -0.28 -16.25 4.53
N MET A 153 0.79 -16.97 4.20
CA MET A 153 1.45 -16.87 2.90
C MET A 153 0.54 -17.25 1.72
N ASP A 154 -0.36 -18.22 1.91
CA ASP A 154 -1.29 -18.62 0.83
C ASP A 154 -2.37 -17.56 0.62
N GLY A 155 -2.88 -16.96 1.70
CA GLY A 155 -3.77 -15.80 1.64
C GLY A 155 -3.09 -14.59 0.97
N LEU A 156 -1.84 -14.30 1.36
CA LEU A 156 -1.05 -13.22 0.78
C LEU A 156 -0.83 -13.41 -0.72
N VAL A 157 -0.44 -14.62 -1.16
CA VAL A 157 -0.28 -14.93 -2.59
C VAL A 157 -1.55 -14.62 -3.38
N LYS A 158 -2.72 -15.05 -2.88
CA LYS A 158 -4.02 -14.77 -3.53
C LYS A 158 -4.31 -13.27 -3.61
N VAL A 159 -3.99 -12.52 -2.56
CA VAL A 159 -4.15 -11.05 -2.55
C VAL A 159 -3.25 -10.41 -3.61
N VAL A 160 -1.97 -10.78 -3.64
CA VAL A 160 -0.98 -10.18 -4.55
C VAL A 160 -1.31 -10.52 -6.00
N GLU A 161 -1.74 -11.75 -6.30
CA GLU A 161 -2.23 -12.16 -7.63
C GLU A 161 -3.44 -11.33 -8.07
N ARG A 162 -4.42 -11.15 -7.16
CA ARG A 162 -5.60 -10.32 -7.43
C ARG A 162 -5.21 -8.87 -7.71
N VAL A 163 -4.38 -8.27 -6.87
CA VAL A 163 -3.91 -6.89 -7.02
C VAL A 163 -3.11 -6.71 -8.30
N GLN A 164 -2.24 -7.66 -8.65
CA GLN A 164 -1.51 -7.62 -9.91
C GLN A 164 -2.46 -7.61 -11.10
N LYS A 165 -3.46 -8.50 -11.11
CA LYS A 165 -4.47 -8.58 -12.17
C LYS A 165 -5.26 -7.28 -12.31
N GLU A 166 -5.76 -6.75 -11.20
CA GLU A 166 -6.51 -5.49 -11.18
C GLU A 166 -5.64 -4.30 -11.59
N GLY A 167 -4.39 -4.26 -11.11
CA GLY A 167 -3.44 -3.18 -11.33
C GLY A 167 -2.95 -3.04 -12.77
N ARG A 168 -3.04 -4.10 -13.60
CA ARG A 168 -2.74 -4.00 -15.03
C ARG A 168 -3.59 -2.95 -15.73
N ARG A 169 -4.78 -2.65 -15.20
CA ARG A 169 -5.57 -1.52 -15.67
C ARG A 169 -5.04 -0.21 -15.09
N ILE A 170 -4.81 0.76 -15.97
CA ILE A 170 -4.41 2.11 -15.59
C ILE A 170 -5.68 2.96 -15.50
N PRO A 171 -6.03 3.52 -14.33
CA PRO A 171 -7.19 4.39 -14.19
C PRO A 171 -6.95 5.72 -14.91
N ASP A 172 -7.98 6.56 -14.99
CA ASP A 172 -7.81 7.92 -15.49
C ASP A 172 -7.08 8.80 -14.47
N LEU A 173 -5.75 8.72 -14.48
CA LEU A 173 -4.90 9.45 -13.54
C LEU A 173 -5.04 10.97 -13.63
N GLN A 174 -5.46 11.50 -14.78
CA GLN A 174 -5.68 12.95 -14.92
C GLN A 174 -6.94 13.38 -14.17
N THR A 175 -8.00 12.56 -14.20
CA THR A 175 -9.19 12.80 -13.37
C THR A 175 -8.90 12.56 -11.89
N THR A 176 -8.15 11.50 -11.54
CA THR A 176 -7.81 11.18 -10.15
C THR A 176 -6.84 12.19 -9.52
N TYR A 177 -5.92 12.75 -10.31
CA TYR A 177 -4.88 13.69 -9.87
C TYR A 177 -4.78 14.90 -10.82
N PRO A 178 -5.76 15.83 -10.81
CA PRO A 178 -5.89 16.90 -11.82
C PRO A 178 -4.73 17.90 -11.86
N ASN A 179 -3.97 18.03 -10.76
CA ASN A 179 -2.85 18.97 -10.65
C ASN A 179 -1.48 18.29 -10.80
N VAL A 180 -1.44 17.10 -11.40
CA VAL A 180 -0.21 16.32 -11.58
C VAL A 180 0.05 16.06 -13.06
N ALA A 181 1.29 16.32 -13.49
CA ALA A 181 1.75 15.99 -14.83
C ALA A 181 2.23 14.54 -14.89
N PHE A 182 1.69 13.77 -15.83
CA PHE A 182 2.11 12.41 -16.12
C PHE A 182 2.88 12.33 -17.43
N ARG A 183 3.63 11.25 -17.61
CA ARG A 183 4.32 10.89 -18.86
C ARG A 183 3.32 10.77 -20.01
N SER A 184 3.84 10.69 -21.24
CA SER A 184 2.98 10.52 -22.42
C SER A 184 2.17 9.22 -22.32
N LYS A 185 0.92 9.22 -22.81
CA LYS A 185 0.02 8.06 -22.73
C LYS A 185 0.62 6.81 -23.39
N SER A 186 1.46 6.96 -24.42
CA SER A 186 2.17 5.85 -25.07
C SER A 186 3.18 5.13 -24.16
N GLU A 187 3.66 5.79 -23.10
CA GLU A 187 4.59 5.19 -22.14
C GLU A 187 3.88 4.48 -20.99
N TRP A 188 2.55 4.62 -20.87
CA TRP A 188 1.82 4.15 -19.70
C TRP A 188 1.73 2.62 -19.64
N GLU A 189 1.30 1.99 -20.72
CA GLU A 189 1.13 0.53 -20.76
C GLU A 189 2.46 -0.22 -20.59
N PRO A 190 3.57 0.14 -21.28
CA PRO A 190 4.86 -0.51 -21.06
C PRO A 190 5.34 -0.39 -19.61
N ALA A 191 5.32 0.83 -19.05
CA ALA A 191 5.77 1.05 -17.67
C ALA A 191 4.92 0.28 -16.65
N ASN A 192 3.59 0.23 -16.83
CA ASN A 192 2.71 -0.52 -15.94
C ASN A 192 2.87 -2.04 -16.10
N THR A 193 3.21 -2.51 -17.29
CA THR A 193 3.55 -3.92 -17.53
C THR A 193 4.80 -4.32 -16.75
N ASP A 194 5.86 -3.50 -16.79
CA ASP A 194 7.08 -3.74 -16.00
C ASP A 194 6.79 -3.81 -14.50
N LEU A 195 5.90 -2.93 -13.99
CA LEU A 195 5.45 -2.98 -12.59
C LEU A 195 4.68 -4.27 -12.27
N ALA A 196 3.76 -4.68 -13.14
CA ALA A 196 3.00 -5.91 -12.97
C ALA A 196 3.91 -7.15 -13.05
N ASP A 197 4.88 -7.17 -13.96
CA ASP A 197 5.83 -8.27 -14.11
C ASP A 197 6.83 -8.32 -12.96
N GLY A 198 7.17 -7.14 -12.43
CA GLY A 198 7.65 -6.94 -11.08
C GLY A 198 6.86 -7.85 -10.15
N MET A 199 5.60 -7.50 -9.83
CA MET A 199 4.70 -8.26 -8.93
C MET A 199 4.69 -9.78 -9.15
N GLY A 200 4.79 -10.23 -10.40
CA GLY A 200 4.90 -11.65 -10.74
C GLY A 200 6.09 -12.33 -10.06
N LYS A 201 7.25 -11.68 -10.03
CA LYS A 201 8.45 -12.19 -9.34
C LYS A 201 8.25 -12.27 -7.82
N LEU A 202 7.47 -11.37 -7.21
CA LEU A 202 7.13 -11.46 -5.78
C LEU A 202 6.27 -12.69 -5.55
N ILE A 203 5.23 -12.88 -6.37
CA ILE A 203 4.33 -14.03 -6.27
C ILE A 203 5.14 -15.34 -6.35
N SER A 204 6.06 -15.46 -7.33
CA SER A 204 6.95 -16.62 -7.42
C SER A 204 7.81 -16.77 -6.17
N THR A 205 8.44 -15.70 -5.68
CA THR A 205 9.26 -15.72 -4.47
C THR A 205 8.48 -16.17 -3.24
N LEU A 206 7.26 -15.64 -3.05
CA LEU A 206 6.39 -16.00 -1.92
C LEU A 206 6.00 -17.49 -1.94
N LYS A 207 5.78 -18.04 -3.14
CA LYS A 207 5.47 -19.47 -3.33
C LYS A 207 6.70 -20.36 -3.09
N GLU A 208 7.83 -20.00 -3.68
CA GLU A 208 9.07 -20.80 -3.64
C GLU A 208 9.75 -20.77 -2.27
N LYS A 209 9.75 -19.61 -1.60
CA LYS A 209 10.49 -19.38 -0.34
C LYS A 209 9.62 -19.40 0.91
N LYS A 210 8.41 -19.96 0.84
CA LYS A 210 7.43 -19.97 1.94
C LYS A 210 8.04 -20.47 3.27
N ASP A 211 8.75 -21.59 3.22
CA ASP A 211 9.35 -22.20 4.42
C ASP A 211 10.54 -21.39 4.95
N ASP A 212 11.37 -20.84 4.07
CA ASP A 212 12.47 -19.95 4.45
C ASP A 212 11.96 -18.70 5.16
N ILE A 213 10.93 -18.07 4.59
CA ILE A 213 10.32 -16.88 5.16
C ILE A 213 9.72 -17.21 6.53
N ARG A 214 9.03 -18.35 6.67
CA ARG A 214 8.49 -18.79 7.96
C ARG A 214 9.60 -18.98 9.00
N ARG A 215 10.71 -19.62 8.63
CA ARG A 215 11.87 -19.78 9.53
C ARG A 215 12.45 -18.44 9.96
N GLN A 216 12.66 -17.52 9.04
CA GLN A 216 13.17 -16.17 9.34
C GLN A 216 12.22 -15.41 10.28
N ARG A 217 10.90 -15.48 10.07
CA ARG A 217 9.90 -14.85 10.95
C ARG A 217 9.96 -15.37 12.38
N ILE A 218 10.17 -16.67 12.56
CA ILE A 218 10.32 -17.28 13.89
C ILE A 218 11.63 -16.81 14.54
N GLN A 219 12.74 -16.87 13.80
CA GLN A 219 14.06 -16.47 14.30
C GLN A 219 14.11 -14.99 14.72
N GLN A 220 13.40 -14.12 14.01
CA GLN A 220 13.31 -12.68 14.28
C GLN A 220 12.20 -12.31 15.29
N GLY A 221 11.50 -13.28 15.88
CA GLY A 221 10.41 -13.03 16.85
C GLY A 221 9.15 -12.39 16.25
N ILE A 222 9.08 -12.22 14.93
CA ILE A 222 7.94 -11.64 14.22
C ILE A 222 6.72 -12.56 14.35
N GLU A 223 6.93 -13.87 14.25
CA GLU A 223 5.83 -14.83 14.32
C GLU A 223 5.13 -14.77 15.69
N GLU A 224 5.88 -14.68 16.78
CA GLU A 224 5.31 -14.55 18.13
C GLU A 224 4.47 -13.27 18.28
N LYS A 225 4.94 -12.17 17.67
CA LYS A 225 4.32 -10.85 17.77
C LYS A 225 3.00 -10.77 16.99
N PHE A 226 2.93 -11.34 15.79
CA PHE A 226 1.77 -11.19 14.89
C PHE A 226 0.78 -12.36 14.91
N SER A 227 1.20 -13.59 15.29
CA SER A 227 0.33 -14.79 15.26
C SER A 227 -0.88 -14.72 16.21
N LYS A 228 -0.80 -13.90 17.25
CA LYS A 228 -1.88 -13.72 18.24
C LYS A 228 -3.00 -12.80 17.74
N LEU A 229 -2.80 -12.11 16.61
CA LEU A 229 -3.78 -11.16 16.08
C LEU A 229 -4.96 -11.89 15.45
N THR A 230 -6.16 -11.50 15.86
CA THR A 230 -7.41 -12.02 15.30
C THR A 230 -7.84 -11.25 14.05
N ASN A 231 -8.68 -11.87 13.23
CA ASN A 231 -9.35 -11.24 12.09
C ASN A 231 -10.87 -11.20 12.33
N LYS A 232 -11.48 -10.05 12.09
CA LYS A 232 -12.93 -9.91 11.91
C LYS A 232 -13.26 -10.07 10.43
N GLU A 233 -14.33 -10.77 10.14
CA GLU A 233 -14.86 -10.87 8.78
C GLU A 233 -15.73 -9.65 8.45
N LEU A 234 -15.61 -9.15 7.23
CA LEU A 234 -16.56 -8.18 6.66
C LEU A 234 -17.81 -8.95 6.20
N THR A 235 -18.78 -9.10 7.10
CA THR A 235 -20.08 -9.69 6.77
C THR A 235 -20.89 -8.74 5.87
N GLY A 236 -21.42 -9.25 4.75
CA GLY A 236 -22.28 -8.49 3.83
C GLY A 236 -21.67 -8.16 2.47
N GLN A 237 -20.75 -8.98 1.96
CA GLN A 237 -20.32 -8.96 0.56
C GLN A 237 -21.42 -9.51 -0.36
#